data_AF-A0A955WMP7-F1
#
_entry.id   AF-A0A955WMP7-F1
#
_cell.length_a   1.000
_cell.length_b   1.000
_cell.length_c   1.000
_cell.angle_alpha   90.00
_cell.angle_beta   90.00
_cell.angle_gamma   90.00
#
_symmetry.space_group_name_H-M   'P 1'
#
loop_
_entity.id
_entity.type
_entity.pdbx_description
1 polymer ?
#
loop_
_entity_poly.entity_id
_entity_poly.type
_entity_poly.pdbx_seq_one_letter_code
_entity_poly.pdbx_strand_id
1 'polypeptide(L)'
;LIADKWSAFLMAVIADNDWRPTIATTSWLIPERDYYAAYGSRVITSLLDQCAALGITVLSAAGDWGAYDGIPRTMTRGARVSDATWPRAVFPAVEERVLGVGGTMVTHREPLTEVTWSGPLPPGFATDAPVTRLASGGGFSAEVPIPDWQEHFLVFNESERIYRTYSRGPNAPAVMAYGRGVPDVSIMAVADAVQRSPTEPLTARGYRALVNGRWIDFAGGTSTGAPIWAALLARINQACQAAGLRRVGFVNPLLYHLVRYADEYNRKPYLREEDKLPKPFRDIISGRSDVTLRALDGACMPVQVELPGFEATGSWDPATGLGVPIGTRLLDAIVAHGHDLRRRAAEAAAVGEGEGR
;
A
#
# COMPACT_ATOMS: atom_id res chain seq x y z
N LEU A 1 14.24 -20.67 -19.12
CA LEU A 1 14.13 -19.88 -17.87
C LEU A 1 13.57 -18.51 -18.24
N ILE A 2 12.45 -18.11 -17.64
CA ILE A 2 11.92 -16.75 -17.78
C ILE A 2 12.84 -15.83 -16.97
N ALA A 3 13.19 -14.66 -17.50
CA ALA A 3 14.05 -13.72 -16.79
C ALA A 3 13.31 -13.05 -15.64
N ASP A 4 13.94 -12.96 -14.47
CA ASP A 4 13.42 -12.18 -13.34
C ASP A 4 13.56 -10.68 -13.63
N LYS A 5 12.44 -10.09 -14.04
CA LYS A 5 12.32 -8.68 -14.41
C LYS A 5 12.52 -7.74 -13.22
N TRP A 6 12.14 -8.15 -12.01
CA TRP A 6 12.26 -7.30 -10.82
C TRP A 6 13.70 -7.25 -10.34
N SER A 7 14.39 -8.40 -10.31
CA SER A 7 15.82 -8.43 -10.01
C SER A 7 16.62 -7.61 -11.03
N ALA A 8 16.31 -7.75 -12.34
CA ALA A 8 16.96 -6.95 -13.38
C ALA A 8 16.73 -5.44 -13.19
N PHE A 9 15.51 -5.03 -12.85
CA PHE A 9 15.18 -3.64 -12.54
C PHE A 9 15.99 -3.11 -11.35
N LEU A 10 16.03 -3.83 -10.23
CA LEU A 10 16.77 -3.39 -9.04
C LEU A 10 18.28 -3.34 -9.29
N MET A 11 18.84 -4.32 -10.01
CA MET A 11 20.26 -4.28 -10.41
C MET A 11 20.58 -3.04 -11.25
N ALA A 12 19.71 -2.68 -12.20
CA ALA A 12 19.89 -1.48 -13.01
C ALA A 12 19.85 -0.21 -12.14
N VAL A 13 18.89 -0.12 -11.21
CA VAL A 13 18.79 1.01 -10.26
C VAL A 13 20.02 1.12 -9.37
N ILE A 14 20.50 0.01 -8.82
CA ILE A 14 21.65 -0.04 -7.91
C ILE A 14 22.95 0.34 -8.65
N ALA A 15 23.10 -0.11 -9.90
CA ALA A 15 24.32 0.09 -10.68
C ALA A 15 24.39 1.46 -11.38
N ASP A 16 23.28 2.22 -11.44
CA ASP A 16 23.20 3.51 -12.12
C ASP A 16 23.94 4.61 -11.34
N ASN A 17 25.23 4.74 -11.65
CA ASN A 17 26.11 5.75 -11.06
C ASN A 17 26.03 7.12 -11.74
N ASP A 18 25.38 7.21 -12.91
CA ASP A 18 25.24 8.42 -13.70
C ASP A 18 24.07 9.26 -13.17
N TRP A 19 22.89 8.65 -13.00
CA TRP A 19 21.70 9.30 -12.48
C TRP A 19 21.52 9.14 -10.97
N ARG A 20 22.10 8.09 -10.38
CA ARG A 20 22.05 7.77 -8.93
C ARG A 20 20.63 7.85 -8.36
N PRO A 21 19.70 7.00 -8.84
CA PRO A 21 18.30 7.05 -8.39
C PRO A 21 18.21 6.86 -6.88
N THR A 22 17.40 7.68 -6.22
CA THR A 22 17.13 7.57 -4.77
C THR A 22 15.76 6.96 -4.47
N ILE A 23 14.94 6.78 -5.50
CA ILE A 23 13.60 6.20 -5.42
C ILE A 23 13.39 5.32 -6.65
N ALA A 24 12.95 4.09 -6.44
CA ALA A 24 12.61 3.11 -7.46
C ALA A 24 11.13 2.75 -7.32
N THR A 25 10.35 2.84 -8.40
CA THR A 25 8.92 2.53 -8.39
C THR A 25 8.60 1.53 -9.49
N THR A 26 7.79 0.52 -9.15
CA THR A 26 7.30 -0.48 -10.09
C THR A 26 5.79 -0.63 -9.98
N SER A 27 5.15 -0.84 -11.13
CA SER A 27 3.73 -1.16 -11.22
C SER A 27 3.54 -2.53 -11.89
N TRP A 28 4.56 -3.40 -11.84
CA TRP A 28 4.51 -4.77 -12.33
C TRP A 28 4.32 -5.72 -11.16
N LEU A 29 3.33 -6.59 -11.31
CA LEU A 29 2.86 -7.46 -10.25
C LEU A 29 2.69 -8.89 -10.74
N ILE A 30 2.81 -9.83 -9.82
CA ILE A 30 2.57 -11.25 -10.02
C ILE A 30 2.08 -11.85 -8.69
N PRO A 31 1.25 -12.91 -8.69
CA PRO A 31 0.97 -13.64 -7.46
C PRO A 31 2.26 -13.99 -6.72
N GLU A 32 2.29 -13.74 -5.42
CA GLU A 32 3.44 -13.97 -4.56
C GLU A 32 3.99 -15.40 -4.73
N ARG A 33 3.10 -16.39 -4.65
CA ARG A 33 3.42 -17.81 -4.83
C ARG A 33 4.10 -18.12 -6.16
N ASP A 34 3.71 -17.43 -7.23
CA ASP A 34 4.21 -17.71 -8.58
C ASP A 34 5.62 -17.13 -8.74
N TYR A 35 5.86 -15.96 -8.12
CA TYR A 35 7.21 -15.39 -8.06
C TYR A 35 8.16 -16.29 -7.28
N TYR A 36 7.82 -16.64 -6.03
CA TYR A 36 8.73 -17.42 -5.19
C TYR A 36 8.91 -18.86 -5.68
N ALA A 37 7.89 -19.47 -6.30
CA ALA A 37 8.05 -20.77 -6.94
C ALA A 37 9.02 -20.72 -8.14
N ALA A 38 9.05 -19.60 -8.88
CA ALA A 38 9.90 -19.45 -10.05
C ALA A 38 11.33 -19.00 -9.72
N TYR A 39 11.50 -18.12 -8.72
CA TYR A 39 12.76 -17.40 -8.48
C TYR A 39 13.31 -17.55 -7.06
N GLY A 40 12.49 -18.00 -6.10
CA GLY A 40 12.82 -17.96 -4.67
C GLY A 40 12.93 -16.53 -4.12
N SER A 41 13.21 -16.40 -2.83
CA SER A 41 13.28 -15.09 -2.15
C SER A 41 14.70 -14.50 -2.06
N ARG A 42 15.75 -15.34 -2.06
CA ARG A 42 17.11 -14.91 -1.68
C ARG A 42 17.66 -13.75 -2.50
N VAL A 43 17.51 -13.80 -3.83
CA VAL A 43 18.10 -12.78 -4.72
C VAL A 43 17.37 -11.45 -4.54
N ILE A 44 16.04 -11.46 -4.57
CA ILE A 44 15.27 -10.22 -4.41
C ILE A 44 15.46 -9.61 -3.03
N THR A 45 15.47 -10.41 -1.96
CA THR A 45 15.73 -9.92 -0.61
C THR A 45 17.10 -9.24 -0.53
N SER A 46 18.15 -9.86 -1.09
CA SER A 46 19.49 -9.28 -1.11
C SER A 46 19.59 -7.98 -1.93
N LEU A 47 18.87 -7.88 -3.04
CA LEU A 47 18.83 -6.64 -3.84
C LEU A 47 18.08 -5.53 -3.09
N LEU A 48 16.98 -5.86 -2.43
CA LEU A 48 16.23 -4.91 -1.61
C LEU A 48 17.03 -4.46 -0.37
N ASP A 49 17.80 -5.36 0.25
CA ASP A 49 18.78 -5.03 1.29
C ASP A 49 19.80 -4.00 0.81
N GLN A 50 20.34 -4.19 -0.40
CA GLN A 50 21.26 -3.25 -1.02
C GLN A 50 20.59 -1.90 -1.27
N CYS A 51 19.36 -1.88 -1.81
CA CYS A 51 18.60 -0.63 -1.96
C CYS A 51 18.44 0.09 -0.61
N ALA A 52 18.04 -0.62 0.44
CA ALA A 52 17.88 -0.05 1.78
C ALA A 52 19.21 0.53 2.31
N ALA A 53 20.31 -0.22 2.19
CA ALA A 53 21.65 0.22 2.62
C ALA A 53 22.15 1.44 1.84
N LEU A 54 21.84 1.52 0.55
CA LEU A 54 22.12 2.67 -0.30
C LEU A 54 21.13 3.82 -0.08
N GLY A 55 20.14 3.68 0.79
CA GLY A 55 19.11 4.69 1.05
C GLY A 55 18.22 4.95 -0.16
N ILE A 56 17.96 3.93 -0.98
CA ILE A 56 17.02 3.94 -2.09
C ILE A 56 15.67 3.48 -1.56
N THR A 57 14.63 4.27 -1.73
CA THR A 57 13.27 3.82 -1.42
C THR A 57 12.73 2.99 -2.59
N VAL A 58 12.26 1.77 -2.32
CA VAL A 58 11.57 0.95 -3.33
C VAL A 58 10.07 0.96 -3.05
N LEU A 59 9.26 1.23 -4.06
CA LEU A 59 7.80 1.25 -3.98
C LEU A 59 7.19 0.35 -5.03
N SER A 60 6.05 -0.25 -4.69
CA SER A 60 5.25 -1.02 -5.64
C SER A 60 3.78 -0.67 -5.51
N ALA A 61 3.07 -0.66 -6.64
CA ALA A 61 1.61 -0.78 -6.63
C ALA A 61 1.19 -2.04 -5.86
N ALA A 62 0.10 -1.97 -5.09
CA ALA A 62 -0.41 -3.10 -4.32
C ALA A 62 -1.37 -4.01 -5.11
N GLY A 63 -1.75 -3.62 -6.33
CA GLY A 63 -2.61 -4.40 -7.21
C GLY A 63 -4.01 -3.83 -7.38
N ASP A 64 -4.68 -4.30 -8.43
CA ASP A 64 -5.98 -3.80 -8.87
C ASP A 64 -7.07 -4.90 -8.80
N TRP A 65 -6.75 -6.01 -8.12
CA TRP A 65 -7.54 -7.25 -8.06
C TRP A 65 -8.15 -7.52 -6.67
N GLY A 66 -8.27 -6.48 -5.83
CA GLY A 66 -8.82 -6.60 -4.49
C GLY A 66 -7.98 -7.51 -3.60
N ALA A 67 -8.64 -8.30 -2.75
CA ALA A 67 -7.97 -9.21 -1.83
C ALA A 67 -7.29 -10.43 -2.51
N TYR A 68 -7.34 -10.55 -3.84
CA TYR A 68 -6.92 -11.74 -4.56
C TYR A 68 -5.66 -11.44 -5.38
N ASP A 69 -4.61 -12.22 -5.14
CA ASP A 69 -3.24 -11.95 -5.62
C ASP A 69 -3.01 -12.12 -7.15
N GLY A 70 -4.07 -12.28 -7.95
CA GLY A 70 -3.93 -12.54 -9.38
C GLY A 70 -5.20 -12.26 -10.17
N ILE A 71 -5.06 -12.24 -11.50
CA ILE A 71 -6.18 -12.05 -12.42
C ILE A 71 -7.14 -13.22 -12.26
N PRO A 72 -8.43 -12.95 -11.95
CA PRO A 72 -9.51 -13.89 -12.10
C PRO A 72 -9.42 -14.74 -13.39
N ARG A 73 -9.16 -16.06 -13.28
CA ARG A 73 -9.06 -16.96 -14.44
C ARG A 73 -10.43 -17.46 -14.93
N THR A 74 -10.42 -18.06 -16.11
CA THR A 74 -11.56 -18.44 -16.95
C THR A 74 -12.63 -19.25 -16.22
N MET A 75 -13.88 -18.94 -16.55
CA MET A 75 -15.09 -19.62 -16.07
C MET A 75 -15.05 -21.13 -16.36
N THR A 76 -15.01 -21.98 -15.31
CA THR A 76 -15.35 -23.41 -15.41
C THR A 76 -16.59 -23.70 -14.57
N ARG A 77 -17.42 -24.68 -14.99
CA ARG A 77 -18.62 -25.11 -14.24
C ARG A 77 -18.31 -25.28 -12.75
N GLY A 78 -18.82 -24.35 -11.96
CA GLY A 78 -19.05 -24.52 -10.53
C GLY A 78 -17.94 -24.24 -9.51
N ALA A 79 -16.78 -23.59 -9.80
CA ALA A 79 -15.92 -23.18 -8.65
C ALA A 79 -14.71 -22.23 -8.83
N ARG A 80 -14.15 -21.91 -10.00
CA ARG A 80 -12.90 -21.11 -10.01
C ARG A 80 -13.06 -19.83 -10.81
N VAL A 81 -13.21 -18.73 -10.07
CA VAL A 81 -13.23 -17.35 -10.61
C VAL A 81 -11.95 -16.58 -10.23
N SER A 82 -11.07 -17.16 -9.42
CA SER A 82 -9.73 -16.64 -9.10
C SER A 82 -8.77 -17.81 -8.84
N ASP A 83 -7.49 -17.64 -9.17
CA ASP A 83 -6.43 -18.61 -8.84
C ASP A 83 -6.18 -18.71 -7.33
N ALA A 84 -6.55 -17.67 -6.59
CA ALA A 84 -6.52 -17.64 -5.13
C ALA A 84 -7.93 -17.82 -4.56
N THR A 85 -8.17 -18.94 -3.88
CA THR A 85 -9.41 -19.20 -3.13
C THR A 85 -9.44 -18.52 -1.75
N TRP A 86 -8.36 -17.82 -1.38
CA TRP A 86 -8.18 -17.14 -0.10
C TRP A 86 -7.43 -15.82 -0.29
N PRO A 87 -7.73 -14.77 0.50
CA PRO A 87 -7.03 -13.49 0.43
C PRO A 87 -5.52 -13.59 0.58
N ARG A 88 -4.79 -12.97 -0.34
CA ARG A 88 -3.32 -13.01 -0.44
C ARG A 88 -2.78 -11.69 -0.97
N ALA A 89 -1.58 -11.33 -0.52
CA ALA A 89 -0.84 -10.19 -1.03
C ALA A 89 -0.12 -10.52 -2.36
N VAL A 90 0.32 -9.48 -3.08
CA VAL A 90 1.01 -9.59 -4.37
C VAL A 90 2.49 -9.23 -4.27
N PHE A 91 3.30 -9.87 -5.10
CA PHE A 91 4.70 -9.48 -5.28
C PHE A 91 4.82 -8.34 -6.30
N PRO A 92 5.73 -7.35 -6.10
CA PRO A 92 6.69 -7.21 -4.99
C PRO A 92 6.19 -6.36 -3.82
N ALA A 93 4.94 -5.89 -3.83
CA ALA A 93 4.40 -5.08 -2.74
C ALA A 93 4.46 -5.78 -1.37
N VAL A 94 4.48 -7.11 -1.37
CA VAL A 94 4.59 -7.95 -0.17
C VAL A 94 6.00 -8.00 0.43
N GLU A 95 7.04 -7.60 -0.30
CA GLU A 95 8.40 -7.59 0.25
C GLU A 95 8.52 -6.59 1.39
N GLU A 96 9.28 -6.96 2.43
CA GLU A 96 9.45 -6.15 3.64
C GLU A 96 10.00 -4.75 3.33
N ARG A 97 10.94 -4.67 2.38
CA ARG A 97 11.66 -3.43 2.01
C ARG A 97 11.01 -2.63 0.89
N VAL A 98 9.80 -3.03 0.49
CA VAL A 98 9.02 -2.34 -0.53
C VAL A 98 7.86 -1.63 0.15
N LEU A 99 7.67 -0.35 -0.16
CA LEU A 99 6.46 0.37 0.24
C LEU A 99 5.32 -0.01 -0.70
N GLY A 100 4.37 -0.80 -0.20
CA GLY A 100 3.18 -1.21 -0.94
C GLY A 100 2.12 -0.11 -0.98
N VAL A 101 1.75 0.34 -2.17
CA VAL A 101 0.83 1.46 -2.39
C VAL A 101 -0.52 0.96 -2.88
N GLY A 102 -1.51 1.00 -2.00
CA GLY A 102 -2.92 0.72 -2.25
C GLY A 102 -3.66 1.87 -2.89
N GLY A 103 -4.96 1.66 -3.07
CA GLY A 103 -5.86 2.54 -3.80
C GLY A 103 -7.06 3.00 -2.99
N THR A 104 -7.37 4.28 -3.10
CA THR A 104 -8.61 4.87 -2.61
C THR A 104 -9.45 5.45 -3.74
N MET A 105 -10.71 5.71 -3.44
CA MET A 105 -11.66 6.37 -4.30
C MET A 105 -12.15 7.63 -3.59
N VAL A 106 -11.70 8.80 -4.07
CA VAL A 106 -12.34 10.07 -3.70
C VAL A 106 -13.74 10.04 -4.30
N THR A 107 -14.77 10.31 -3.49
CA THR A 107 -16.15 10.41 -4.00
C THR A 107 -16.55 11.86 -4.21
N HIS A 108 -16.17 12.73 -3.28
CA HIS A 108 -16.43 14.17 -3.34
C HIS A 108 -15.18 14.97 -2.99
N ARG A 109 -14.97 16.12 -3.64
CA ARG A 109 -13.79 16.98 -3.40
C ARG A 109 -14.01 18.01 -2.29
N GLU A 110 -15.23 18.53 -2.12
CA GLU A 110 -15.51 19.66 -1.21
C GLU A 110 -16.91 19.59 -0.57
N PRO A 111 -17.08 19.01 0.63
CA PRO A 111 -16.03 18.46 1.49
C PRO A 111 -15.44 17.19 0.89
N LEU A 112 -14.16 16.93 1.21
CA LEU A 112 -13.42 15.80 0.68
C LEU A 112 -13.88 14.50 1.34
N THR A 113 -14.53 13.63 0.60
CA THR A 113 -14.91 12.27 1.01
C THR A 113 -14.11 11.25 0.22
N GLU A 114 -13.60 10.24 0.91
CA GLU A 114 -12.74 9.22 0.30
C GLU A 114 -12.94 7.88 1.00
N VAL A 115 -12.92 6.81 0.21
CA VAL A 115 -13.15 5.43 0.65
C VAL A 115 -12.17 4.46 0.02
N THR A 116 -12.16 3.22 0.49
CA THR A 116 -11.49 2.11 -0.18
C THR A 116 -11.88 2.05 -1.65
N TRP A 117 -10.91 1.87 -2.55
CA TRP A 117 -11.19 1.75 -3.97
C TRP A 117 -11.81 0.39 -4.31
N SER A 118 -13.02 0.43 -4.87
CA SER A 118 -13.67 -0.63 -5.63
C SER A 118 -14.53 0.05 -6.70
N GLY A 119 -14.17 -0.10 -7.97
CA GLY A 119 -14.69 0.72 -9.05
C GLY A 119 -14.72 0.03 -10.42
N PRO A 120 -15.50 0.59 -11.37
CA PRO A 120 -15.68 -0.02 -12.70
C PRO A 120 -14.35 -0.09 -13.46
N LEU A 121 -14.32 -0.93 -14.50
CA LEU A 121 -13.21 -0.94 -15.44
C LEU A 121 -13.06 0.42 -16.13
N PRO A 122 -11.84 0.87 -16.45
CA PRO A 122 -11.65 2.03 -17.31
C PRO A 122 -12.22 1.77 -18.72
N PRO A 123 -12.70 2.82 -19.43
CA PRO A 123 -13.15 2.70 -20.82
C PRO A 123 -12.10 2.01 -21.71
N GLY A 124 -12.53 1.04 -22.51
CA GLY A 124 -11.66 0.32 -23.44
C GLY A 124 -10.84 -0.82 -22.82
N PHE A 125 -10.98 -1.10 -21.51
CA PHE A 125 -10.49 -2.36 -20.95
C PHE A 125 -11.30 -3.53 -21.53
N ALA A 126 -10.61 -4.61 -21.92
CA ALA A 126 -11.17 -5.67 -22.75
C ALA A 126 -12.48 -6.25 -22.17
N THR A 127 -13.54 -6.23 -22.98
CA THR A 127 -14.85 -6.83 -22.66
C THR A 127 -14.79 -8.35 -22.47
N ASP A 128 -13.67 -8.98 -22.83
CA ASP A 128 -13.47 -10.43 -22.76
C ASP A 128 -12.84 -10.86 -21.43
N ALA A 129 -12.35 -9.92 -20.62
CA ALA A 129 -11.90 -10.23 -19.26
C ALA A 129 -13.12 -10.57 -18.39
N PRO A 130 -13.06 -11.63 -17.56
CA PRO A 130 -14.17 -11.95 -16.67
C PRO A 130 -14.41 -10.84 -15.65
N VAL A 131 -13.43 -9.97 -15.36
CA VAL A 131 -13.58 -8.89 -14.38
C VAL A 131 -14.46 -7.74 -14.88
N THR A 132 -15.30 -7.20 -14.02
CA THR A 132 -16.18 -6.05 -14.27
C THR A 132 -16.02 -4.93 -13.24
N ARG A 133 -15.39 -5.21 -12.09
CA ARG A 133 -14.99 -4.23 -11.08
C ARG A 133 -13.59 -4.54 -10.55
N LEU A 134 -12.70 -3.54 -10.59
CA LEU A 134 -11.36 -3.57 -10.02
C LEU A 134 -11.37 -2.97 -8.62
N ALA A 135 -10.37 -3.32 -7.81
CA ALA A 135 -10.29 -2.83 -6.44
C ALA A 135 -8.86 -2.76 -5.92
N SER A 136 -8.66 -1.97 -4.88
CA SER A 136 -7.37 -1.85 -4.18
C SER A 136 -6.85 -3.22 -3.75
N GLY A 137 -5.64 -3.55 -4.17
CA GLY A 137 -4.95 -4.77 -3.76
C GLY A 137 -4.52 -4.72 -2.31
N GLY A 138 -4.67 -5.85 -1.61
CA GLY A 138 -4.20 -5.99 -0.24
C GLY A 138 -4.50 -7.34 0.37
N GLY A 139 -3.83 -7.65 1.48
CA GLY A 139 -3.88 -8.95 2.13
C GLY A 139 -2.62 -9.24 2.91
N PHE A 140 -2.33 -10.53 3.10
CA PHE A 140 -1.19 -11.00 3.89
C PHE A 140 -0.32 -11.92 3.06
N SER A 141 0.98 -11.85 3.32
CA SER A 141 1.99 -12.73 2.75
C SER A 141 1.92 -14.13 3.34
N ALA A 142 2.16 -15.16 2.52
CA ALA A 142 2.40 -16.52 3.02
C ALA A 142 3.90 -16.85 3.20
N GLU A 143 4.80 -16.02 2.67
CA GLU A 143 6.24 -16.30 2.57
C GLU A 143 7.10 -15.30 3.35
N VAL A 144 6.64 -14.04 3.43
CA VAL A 144 7.27 -12.94 4.16
C VAL A 144 6.63 -12.84 5.56
N PRO A 145 7.40 -13.05 6.63
CA PRO A 145 6.87 -12.94 7.99
C PRO A 145 6.42 -11.51 8.30
N ILE A 146 5.61 -11.35 9.36
CA ILE A 146 5.25 -10.02 9.88
C ILE A 146 6.56 -9.32 10.32
N PRO A 147 6.91 -8.16 9.74
CA PRO A 147 8.06 -7.41 10.18
C PRO A 147 7.81 -6.75 11.53
N ASP A 148 8.83 -6.63 12.38
CA ASP A 148 8.73 -6.03 13.73
C ASP A 148 8.09 -4.63 13.71
N TRP A 149 8.38 -3.83 12.66
CA TRP A 149 7.82 -2.49 12.52
C TRP A 149 6.32 -2.48 12.17
N GLN A 150 5.78 -3.58 11.68
CA GLN A 150 4.35 -3.75 11.37
C GLN A 150 3.57 -4.41 12.52
N GLU A 151 4.28 -5.04 13.47
CA GLU A 151 3.73 -5.91 14.50
C GLU A 151 2.62 -5.26 15.32
N HIS A 152 2.81 -4.02 15.77
CA HIS A 152 1.82 -3.26 16.54
C HIS A 152 0.42 -3.24 15.90
N PHE A 153 0.37 -3.24 14.57
CA PHE A 153 -0.86 -3.15 13.79
C PHE A 153 -1.44 -4.50 13.43
N LEU A 154 -0.68 -5.60 13.52
CA LEU A 154 -1.07 -6.94 13.08
C LEU A 154 -1.21 -7.95 14.22
N VAL A 155 -0.53 -7.71 15.34
CA VAL A 155 -0.54 -8.57 16.52
C VAL A 155 -1.32 -7.87 17.63
N PHE A 156 -2.21 -8.63 18.27
CA PHE A 156 -2.99 -8.17 19.42
C PHE A 156 -2.25 -8.48 20.72
N ASN A 157 -1.66 -9.67 20.82
CA ASN A 157 -0.83 -10.08 21.94
C ASN A 157 0.33 -10.97 21.44
N GLU A 158 1.55 -10.48 21.52
CA GLU A 158 2.77 -11.18 21.07
C GLU A 158 3.05 -12.42 21.90
N SER A 159 2.99 -12.30 23.23
CA SER A 159 3.26 -13.37 24.19
C SER A 159 2.33 -14.57 24.02
N GLU A 160 1.10 -14.33 23.59
CA GLU A 160 0.07 -15.35 23.35
C GLU A 160 -0.09 -15.71 21.87
N ARG A 161 0.70 -15.09 20.97
CA ARG A 161 0.60 -15.23 19.50
C ARG A 161 -0.83 -15.00 18.98
N ILE A 162 -1.53 -14.03 19.57
CA ILE A 162 -2.86 -13.64 19.15
C ILE A 162 -2.73 -12.56 18.08
N TYR A 163 -3.07 -12.92 16.85
CA TYR A 163 -3.07 -12.02 15.70
C TYR A 163 -4.41 -11.32 15.55
N ARG A 164 -4.39 -10.10 15.01
CA ARG A 164 -5.59 -9.33 14.71
C ARG A 164 -6.34 -9.96 13.53
N THR A 165 -7.66 -9.78 13.54
CA THR A 165 -8.57 -10.25 12.49
C THR A 165 -9.15 -9.07 11.72
N TYR A 166 -9.26 -9.20 10.41
CA TYR A 166 -9.75 -8.15 9.53
C TYR A 166 -11.03 -8.60 8.83
N SER A 167 -12.06 -7.75 8.92
CA SER A 167 -13.36 -7.98 8.33
C SER A 167 -13.29 -8.01 6.81
N ARG A 168 -14.15 -8.85 6.22
CA ARG A 168 -14.40 -8.92 4.77
C ARG A 168 -15.87 -8.62 4.46
N GLY A 169 -16.53 -7.93 5.38
CA GLY A 169 -17.97 -7.72 5.39
C GLY A 169 -18.75 -8.91 5.97
N PRO A 170 -20.09 -8.81 6.01
CA PRO A 170 -20.94 -9.74 6.77
C PRO A 170 -21.06 -11.15 6.15
N ASN A 171 -20.74 -11.29 4.87
CA ASN A 171 -20.96 -12.53 4.11
C ASN A 171 -19.67 -13.33 3.86
N ALA A 172 -18.57 -12.99 4.54
CA ALA A 172 -17.29 -13.67 4.40
C ALA A 172 -16.60 -13.81 5.76
N PRO A 173 -15.86 -14.91 5.99
CA PRO A 173 -15.07 -15.03 7.20
C PRO A 173 -13.97 -13.96 7.24
N ALA A 174 -13.77 -13.38 8.43
CA ALA A 174 -12.64 -12.51 8.69
C ALA A 174 -11.32 -13.28 8.50
N VAL A 175 -10.25 -12.55 8.19
CA VAL A 175 -8.92 -13.12 8.00
C VAL A 175 -8.03 -12.68 9.15
N MET A 176 -7.40 -13.65 9.81
CA MET A 176 -6.35 -13.41 10.79
C MET A 176 -5.06 -13.01 10.06
N ALA A 177 -4.31 -12.03 10.58
CA ALA A 177 -2.97 -11.75 10.05
C ALA A 177 -2.05 -12.97 10.22
N TYR A 178 -1.36 -13.37 9.16
CA TYR A 178 -0.48 -14.56 9.15
C TYR A 178 0.91 -14.30 8.54
N GLY A 179 1.17 -13.08 8.08
CA GLY A 179 2.42 -12.64 7.44
C GLY A 179 2.37 -11.15 7.16
N ARG A 180 3.37 -10.60 6.46
CA ARG A 180 3.45 -9.18 6.10
C ARG A 180 2.14 -8.70 5.46
N GLY A 181 1.53 -7.67 6.03
CA GLY A 181 0.26 -7.11 5.57
C GLY A 181 0.47 -6.03 4.50
N VAL A 182 -0.34 -6.00 3.44
CA VAL A 182 -0.30 -5.02 2.34
C VAL A 182 -1.71 -4.43 2.17
N PRO A 183 -1.87 -3.15 1.78
CA PRO A 183 -0.84 -2.15 1.49
C PRO A 183 -0.26 -1.51 2.76
N ASP A 184 0.83 -0.75 2.61
CA ASP A 184 1.36 0.09 3.68
C ASP A 184 0.65 1.43 3.74
N VAL A 185 0.34 2.00 2.57
CA VAL A 185 -0.26 3.32 2.40
C VAL A 185 -1.16 3.31 1.18
N SER A 186 -2.02 4.30 1.02
CA SER A 186 -2.85 4.43 -0.17
C SER A 186 -2.89 5.85 -0.72
N ILE A 187 -3.37 5.98 -1.95
CA ILE A 187 -3.75 7.24 -2.55
C ILE A 187 -4.81 6.98 -3.62
N MET A 188 -5.47 8.04 -4.11
CA MET A 188 -6.51 7.91 -5.11
C MET A 188 -6.03 7.07 -6.30
N ALA A 189 -6.81 6.06 -6.66
CA ALA A 189 -6.51 5.08 -7.70
C ALA A 189 -7.64 4.90 -8.71
N VAL A 190 -8.75 5.66 -8.61
CA VAL A 190 -9.93 5.42 -9.44
C VAL A 190 -10.02 6.32 -10.67
N ALA A 191 -10.66 5.80 -11.73
CA ALA A 191 -11.09 6.55 -12.92
C ALA A 191 -12.42 7.32 -12.71
N ASP A 192 -13.45 6.69 -12.13
CA ASP A 192 -14.72 7.34 -11.82
C ASP A 192 -15.18 6.93 -10.43
N ALA A 193 -15.64 7.91 -9.64
CA ALA A 193 -16.27 7.60 -8.37
C ALA A 193 -17.57 6.80 -8.58
N VAL A 194 -17.85 5.85 -7.69
CA VAL A 194 -19.08 5.05 -7.71
C VAL A 194 -20.09 5.65 -6.73
N GLN A 195 -21.35 5.73 -7.15
CA GLN A 195 -22.42 6.24 -6.29
C GLN A 195 -22.77 5.20 -5.22
N ARG A 196 -22.64 5.55 -3.94
CA ARG A 196 -22.94 4.65 -2.82
C ARG A 196 -24.28 4.93 -2.16
N SER A 197 -24.78 6.15 -2.32
CA SER A 197 -26.12 6.58 -1.89
C SER A 197 -26.76 7.43 -2.99
N PRO A 198 -28.09 7.38 -3.20
CA PRO A 198 -28.78 8.21 -4.19
C PRO A 198 -28.51 9.71 -4.05
N THR A 199 -28.15 10.16 -2.83
CA THR A 199 -27.89 11.56 -2.52
C THR A 199 -26.40 11.93 -2.50
N GLU A 200 -25.50 10.98 -2.73
CA GLU A 200 -24.06 11.25 -2.70
C GLU A 200 -23.62 12.02 -3.96
N PRO A 201 -23.10 13.26 -3.82
CA PRO A 201 -22.53 13.97 -4.96
C PRO A 201 -21.20 13.33 -5.35
N LEU A 202 -21.03 13.04 -6.64
CA LEU A 202 -19.79 12.48 -7.19
C LEU A 202 -19.06 13.53 -8.02
N THR A 203 -17.94 14.02 -7.50
CA THR A 203 -17.16 15.07 -8.17
C THR A 203 -15.77 14.62 -8.56
N ALA A 204 -15.30 13.47 -8.10
CA ALA A 204 -14.02 12.93 -8.52
C ALA A 204 -14.10 12.23 -9.89
N ARG A 205 -13.02 12.40 -10.63
CA ARG A 205 -12.68 11.76 -11.89
C ARG A 205 -11.23 11.33 -11.80
N GLY A 206 -10.83 10.46 -12.71
CA GLY A 206 -9.52 9.88 -12.81
C GLY A 206 -8.45 10.89 -13.16
N TYR A 207 -7.22 10.42 -13.10
CA TYR A 207 -6.10 11.22 -13.55
C TYR A 207 -6.18 11.41 -15.07
N ARG A 208 -5.79 12.60 -15.51
CA ARG A 208 -5.57 12.85 -16.92
C ARG A 208 -4.16 12.43 -17.29
N ALA A 209 -4.02 11.71 -18.39
CA ALA A 209 -2.72 11.29 -18.92
C ALA A 209 -2.69 11.41 -20.44
N LEU A 210 -1.51 11.60 -21.01
CA LEU A 210 -1.26 11.56 -22.44
C LEU A 210 -0.64 10.21 -22.80
N VAL A 211 -1.40 9.33 -23.43
CA VAL A 211 -0.97 7.97 -23.80
C VAL A 211 -0.99 7.85 -25.32
N ASN A 212 0.14 7.51 -25.93
CA ASN A 212 0.28 7.39 -27.39
C ASN A 212 -0.25 8.62 -28.15
N GLY A 213 0.02 9.82 -27.64
CA GLY A 213 -0.42 11.10 -28.23
C GLY A 213 -1.91 11.42 -28.04
N ARG A 214 -2.66 10.64 -27.25
CA ARG A 214 -4.08 10.86 -26.97
C ARG A 214 -4.32 11.13 -25.50
N TRP A 215 -5.10 12.16 -25.20
CA TRP A 215 -5.53 12.44 -23.84
C TRP A 215 -6.56 11.40 -23.39
N ILE A 216 -6.35 10.88 -22.18
CA ILE A 216 -7.33 10.11 -21.42
C ILE A 216 -7.61 10.83 -20.11
N ASP A 217 -8.80 10.67 -19.55
CA ASP A 217 -9.26 11.25 -18.28
C ASP A 217 -9.68 10.19 -17.26
N PHE A 218 -9.31 8.94 -17.53
CA PHE A 218 -9.64 7.76 -16.72
C PHE A 218 -8.39 7.01 -16.25
N ALA A 219 -7.21 7.65 -16.25
CA ALA A 219 -6.01 6.99 -15.73
C ALA A 219 -6.18 6.75 -14.22
N GLY A 220 -5.82 5.54 -13.78
CA GLY A 220 -6.06 5.06 -12.42
C GLY A 220 -5.27 3.77 -12.15
N GLY A 221 -5.84 2.92 -11.31
CA GLY A 221 -5.13 1.79 -10.71
C GLY A 221 -4.15 2.22 -9.62
N THR A 222 -3.81 1.28 -8.75
CA THR A 222 -2.65 1.41 -7.84
C THR A 222 -1.35 1.69 -8.61
N SER A 223 -1.32 1.29 -9.89
CA SER A 223 -0.28 1.64 -10.87
C SER A 223 -0.05 3.15 -11.03
N THR A 224 -1.08 3.98 -10.85
CA THR A 224 -0.94 5.44 -10.84
C THR A 224 -0.60 5.95 -9.43
N GLY A 225 -1.04 5.26 -8.39
CA GLY A 225 -0.75 5.64 -6.99
C GLY A 225 0.73 5.53 -6.63
N ALA A 226 1.40 4.43 -7.01
CA ALA A 226 2.81 4.19 -6.70
C ALA A 226 3.77 5.31 -7.18
N PRO A 227 3.70 5.80 -8.44
CA PRO A 227 4.53 6.93 -8.87
C PRO A 227 4.15 8.28 -8.23
N ILE A 228 2.88 8.49 -7.84
CA ILE A 228 2.49 9.71 -7.10
C ILE A 228 3.14 9.70 -5.71
N TRP A 229 3.14 8.55 -5.03
CA TRP A 229 3.85 8.35 -3.77
C TRP A 229 5.38 8.53 -3.92
N ALA A 230 5.96 8.03 -5.01
CA ALA A 230 7.37 8.26 -5.32
C ALA A 230 7.69 9.76 -5.45
N ALA A 231 6.83 10.53 -6.14
CA ALA A 231 6.97 11.98 -6.26
C ALA A 231 6.83 12.69 -4.90
N LEU A 232 5.90 12.26 -4.04
CA LEU A 232 5.75 12.80 -2.68
C LEU A 232 7.03 12.58 -1.87
N LEU A 233 7.59 11.38 -1.89
CA LEU A 233 8.85 11.06 -1.19
C LEU A 233 10.05 11.82 -1.78
N ALA A 234 10.07 12.09 -3.08
CA ALA A 234 11.10 12.94 -3.68
C ALA A 234 11.07 14.36 -3.09
N ARG A 235 9.88 14.94 -2.91
CA ARG A 235 9.73 16.26 -2.25
C ARG A 235 10.12 16.21 -0.77
N ILE A 236 9.78 15.13 -0.06
CA ILE A 236 10.20 14.93 1.32
C ILE A 236 11.73 14.81 1.41
N ASN A 237 12.38 14.07 0.52
CA ASN A 237 13.84 13.97 0.47
C ASN A 237 14.50 15.32 0.21
N GLN A 238 13.94 16.15 -0.68
CA GLN A 238 14.39 17.51 -0.91
C GLN A 238 14.30 18.37 0.36
N ALA A 239 13.18 18.29 1.09
CA ALA A 239 13.00 19.01 2.36
C ALA A 239 13.96 18.52 3.45
N CYS A 240 14.15 17.20 3.58
CA CYS A 240 15.12 16.62 4.50
C CYS A 240 16.53 17.14 4.20
N GLN A 241 16.94 17.15 2.93
CA GLN A 241 18.24 17.68 2.51
C GLN A 241 18.38 19.17 2.85
N ALA A 242 17.35 19.98 2.63
CA ALA A 242 17.36 21.40 2.99
C ALA A 242 17.47 21.63 4.51
N ALA A 243 16.91 20.73 5.32
CA ALA A 243 17.07 20.68 6.77
C ALA A 243 18.41 20.03 7.22
N GLY A 244 19.29 19.70 6.26
CA GLY A 244 20.55 19.03 6.48
C GLY A 244 20.43 17.57 6.90
N LEU A 245 19.24 16.96 6.88
CA LEU A 245 18.96 15.57 7.24
C LEU A 245 19.28 14.60 6.09
N ARG A 246 19.35 13.29 6.40
CA ARG A 246 19.49 12.25 5.37
C ARG A 246 18.14 12.01 4.69
N ARG A 247 18.17 11.51 3.45
CA ARG A 247 16.99 10.99 2.74
C ARG A 247 16.35 9.83 3.50
N VAL A 248 15.06 9.59 3.25
CA VAL A 248 14.26 8.62 4.02
C VAL A 248 14.60 7.16 3.74
N GLY A 249 15.08 6.82 2.53
CA GLY A 249 15.53 5.47 2.19
C GLY A 249 14.45 4.39 2.41
N PHE A 250 14.79 3.32 3.13
CA PHE A 250 13.81 2.31 3.55
C PHE A 250 12.81 2.93 4.54
N VAL A 251 11.65 3.33 4.01
CA VAL A 251 10.75 4.27 4.69
C VAL A 251 9.68 3.59 5.54
N ASN A 252 9.37 2.30 5.32
CA ASN A 252 8.28 1.60 6.01
C ASN A 252 8.39 1.71 7.54
N PRO A 253 9.52 1.38 8.20
CA PRO A 253 9.60 1.45 9.65
C PRO A 253 9.32 2.86 10.19
N LEU A 254 9.77 3.89 9.47
CA LEU A 254 9.53 5.28 9.83
C LEU A 254 8.03 5.63 9.75
N LEU A 255 7.33 5.26 8.69
CA LEU A 255 5.89 5.58 8.56
C LEU A 255 5.07 4.93 9.67
N TYR A 256 5.30 3.64 9.92
CA TYR A 256 4.62 2.91 10.98
C TYR A 256 4.96 3.46 12.37
N HIS A 257 6.23 3.82 12.61
CA HIS A 257 6.65 4.49 13.83
C HIS A 257 5.92 5.83 14.05
N LEU A 258 5.84 6.67 13.02
CA LEU A 258 5.19 7.98 13.12
C LEU A 258 3.70 7.86 13.43
N VAL A 259 2.99 6.90 12.81
CA VAL A 259 1.58 6.65 13.11
C VAL A 259 1.40 6.13 14.53
N ARG A 260 2.16 5.10 14.92
CA ARG A 260 2.13 4.54 16.28
C ARG A 260 2.42 5.63 17.33
N TYR A 261 3.48 6.42 17.11
CA TYR A 261 3.88 7.48 18.03
C TYR A 261 2.79 8.55 18.17
N ALA A 262 2.19 9.00 17.06
CA ALA A 262 1.10 9.97 17.10
C ALA A 262 -0.13 9.41 17.82
N ASP A 263 -0.51 8.15 17.57
CA ASP A 263 -1.63 7.49 18.24
C ASP A 263 -1.39 7.30 19.74
N GLU A 264 -0.21 6.83 20.14
CA GLU A 264 0.17 6.67 21.55
C GLU A 264 0.23 8.02 22.27
N TYR A 265 0.83 9.03 21.65
CA TYR A 265 0.89 10.38 22.21
C TYR A 265 -0.52 10.93 22.42
N ASN A 266 -1.36 10.89 21.39
CA ASN A 266 -2.71 11.46 21.41
C ASN A 266 -3.71 10.73 22.33
N ARG A 267 -3.36 9.54 22.85
CA ARG A 267 -4.15 8.80 23.85
C ARG A 267 -3.91 9.24 25.30
N LYS A 268 -2.90 10.09 25.56
CA LYS A 268 -2.61 10.59 26.92
C LYS A 268 -3.82 11.35 27.46
N PRO A 269 -4.38 10.96 28.62
CA PRO A 269 -5.67 11.47 29.10
C PRO A 269 -5.63 12.96 29.51
N TYR A 270 -4.43 13.52 29.68
CA TYR A 270 -4.21 14.91 30.08
C TYR A 270 -3.94 15.86 28.90
N LEU A 271 -3.90 15.36 27.66
CA LEU A 271 -3.71 16.22 26.50
C LEU A 271 -5.00 16.98 26.17
N ARG A 272 -4.86 18.28 25.95
CA ARG A 272 -5.91 19.10 25.31
C ARG A 272 -5.88 18.88 23.81
N GLU A 273 -6.97 19.19 23.11
CA GLU A 273 -7.08 18.97 21.66
C GLU A 273 -6.02 19.74 20.87
N GLU A 274 -5.70 20.97 21.27
CA GLU A 274 -4.67 21.81 20.67
C GLU A 274 -3.24 21.28 20.84
N ASP A 275 -3.02 20.42 21.84
CA ASP A 275 -1.71 19.83 22.15
C ASP A 275 -1.52 18.46 21.46
N LYS A 276 -2.54 17.94 20.76
CA LYS A 276 -2.43 16.68 20.02
C LYS A 276 -1.53 16.82 18.80
N LEU A 277 -0.76 15.77 18.54
CA LEU A 277 0.07 15.68 17.34
C LEU A 277 -0.82 15.52 16.09
N PRO A 278 -0.61 16.34 15.04
CA PRO A 278 -1.27 16.14 13.77
C PRO A 278 -0.96 14.75 13.19
N LYS A 279 -1.99 13.98 12.85
CA LYS A 279 -1.79 12.68 12.19
C LYS A 279 -1.20 12.88 10.79
N PRO A 280 -0.14 12.12 10.41
CA PRO A 280 0.49 12.24 9.09
C PRO A 280 -0.36 11.65 7.96
N PHE A 281 -1.32 10.80 8.31
CA PHE A 281 -2.25 10.19 7.37
C PHE A 281 -3.69 10.54 7.73
N ARG A 282 -4.52 10.67 6.70
CA ARG A 282 -5.95 10.58 6.82
C ARG A 282 -6.34 9.12 6.74
N ASP A 283 -7.01 8.69 7.79
CA ASP A 283 -7.55 7.35 7.91
C ASP A 283 -8.74 7.12 6.98
N ILE A 284 -8.82 5.95 6.37
CA ILE A 284 -9.95 5.53 5.55
C ILE A 284 -10.74 4.52 6.36
N ILE A 285 -11.98 4.88 6.69
CA ILE A 285 -12.80 4.13 7.65
C ILE A 285 -14.07 3.54 7.03
N SER A 286 -14.15 3.51 5.70
CA SER A 286 -15.32 2.99 5.00
C SER A 286 -14.99 2.51 3.59
N GLY A 287 -15.83 1.60 3.10
CA GLY A 287 -15.67 0.93 1.82
C GLY A 287 -14.94 -0.42 1.95
N ARG A 288 -15.03 -1.22 0.88
CA ARG A 288 -14.42 -2.54 0.78
C ARG A 288 -13.67 -2.68 -0.53
N SER A 289 -12.60 -3.48 -0.54
CA SER A 289 -11.82 -3.78 -1.75
C SER A 289 -12.42 -4.95 -2.56
N ASP A 290 -13.74 -4.94 -2.75
CA ASP A 290 -14.45 -6.02 -3.45
C ASP A 290 -14.20 -5.96 -4.95
N VAL A 291 -14.04 -7.13 -5.59
CA VAL A 291 -14.00 -7.24 -7.06
C VAL A 291 -15.28 -7.90 -7.56
N THR A 292 -15.66 -7.60 -8.80
CA THR A 292 -16.83 -8.21 -9.44
C THR A 292 -16.42 -8.88 -10.73
N LEU A 293 -16.95 -10.08 -10.96
CA LEU A 293 -16.57 -10.97 -12.04
C LEU A 293 -17.82 -11.50 -12.75
N ARG A 294 -17.70 -11.78 -14.04
CA ARG A 294 -18.65 -12.57 -14.83
C ARG A 294 -18.36 -14.05 -14.60
N ALA A 295 -19.40 -14.76 -14.21
CA ALA A 295 -19.42 -16.21 -14.05
C ALA A 295 -20.60 -16.80 -14.84
N LEU A 296 -20.63 -18.12 -14.99
CA LEU A 296 -21.81 -18.87 -15.42
C LEU A 296 -22.42 -19.57 -14.21
N ASP A 297 -23.74 -19.47 -14.06
CA ASP A 297 -24.47 -20.24 -13.06
C ASP A 297 -24.64 -21.72 -13.45
N GLY A 298 -25.35 -22.49 -12.62
CA GLY A 298 -25.61 -23.91 -12.87
C GLY A 298 -26.41 -24.19 -14.15
N ALA A 299 -27.14 -23.19 -14.66
CA ALA A 299 -27.90 -23.26 -15.91
C ALA A 299 -27.11 -22.74 -17.12
N CYS A 300 -25.82 -22.45 -16.95
CA CYS A 300 -24.96 -21.84 -17.96
C CYS A 300 -25.41 -20.43 -18.39
N MET A 301 -26.11 -19.70 -17.52
CA MET A 301 -26.48 -18.31 -17.74
C MET A 301 -25.41 -17.36 -17.16
N PRO A 302 -25.12 -16.24 -17.84
CA PRO A 302 -24.16 -15.26 -17.35
C PRO A 302 -24.68 -14.57 -16.09
N VAL A 303 -23.86 -14.56 -15.03
CA VAL A 303 -24.14 -13.90 -13.76
C VAL A 303 -22.94 -13.05 -13.34
N GLN A 304 -23.20 -12.02 -12.51
CA GLN A 304 -22.15 -11.27 -11.83
C GLN A 304 -21.94 -11.85 -10.44
N VAL A 305 -20.68 -12.11 -10.08
CA VAL A 305 -20.27 -12.61 -8.77
C VAL A 305 -19.36 -11.57 -8.13
N GLU A 306 -19.78 -11.06 -6.98
CA GLU A 306 -18.93 -10.22 -6.13
C GLU A 306 -18.04 -11.14 -5.28
N LEU A 307 -16.73 -10.91 -5.34
CA LEU A 307 -15.78 -11.54 -4.45
C LEU A 307 -15.41 -10.55 -3.34
N PRO A 308 -15.68 -10.89 -2.06
CA PRO A 308 -15.44 -9.99 -0.94
C PRO A 308 -13.96 -9.62 -0.80
N GLY A 309 -13.67 -8.33 -0.66
CA GLY A 309 -12.36 -7.78 -0.29
C GLY A 309 -12.22 -7.60 1.22
N PHE A 310 -11.33 -6.70 1.63
CA PHE A 310 -11.20 -6.25 3.01
C PHE A 310 -12.00 -4.99 3.25
N GLU A 311 -12.60 -4.90 4.43
CA GLU A 311 -13.30 -3.70 4.90
C GLU A 311 -12.31 -2.73 5.55
N ALA A 312 -12.45 -1.44 5.22
CA ALA A 312 -11.70 -0.38 5.89
C ALA A 312 -12.30 -0.10 7.26
N THR A 313 -11.49 -0.18 8.32
CA THR A 313 -11.97 -0.13 9.71
C THR A 313 -11.29 0.94 10.57
N GLY A 314 -10.35 1.69 9.98
CA GLY A 314 -9.53 2.66 10.69
C GLY A 314 -8.23 2.10 11.26
N SER A 315 -7.28 2.98 11.56
CA SER A 315 -5.87 2.66 11.84
C SER A 315 -5.18 2.06 10.61
N TRP A 316 -4.52 0.89 10.74
CA TRP A 316 -4.06 0.12 9.60
C TRP A 316 -5.09 -0.95 9.24
N ASP A 317 -5.40 -1.09 7.95
CA ASP A 317 -6.18 -2.20 7.43
C ASP A 317 -5.62 -2.73 6.08
N PRO A 318 -5.94 -3.98 5.69
CA PRO A 318 -5.46 -4.56 4.43
C PRO A 318 -6.18 -4.01 3.19
N ALA A 319 -7.04 -3.00 3.34
CA ALA A 319 -7.72 -2.36 2.22
C ALA A 319 -6.98 -1.09 1.78
N THR A 320 -6.48 -0.32 2.75
CA THR A 320 -5.89 1.00 2.54
C THR A 320 -4.60 1.29 3.32
N GLY A 321 -4.13 0.35 4.15
CA GLY A 321 -2.91 0.48 4.94
C GLY A 321 -3.06 1.54 6.01
N LEU A 322 -2.03 2.36 6.23
CA LEU A 322 -2.07 3.52 7.13
C LEU A 322 -2.97 4.67 6.62
N GLY A 323 -3.58 4.51 5.44
CA GLY A 323 -4.44 5.51 4.81
C GLY A 323 -3.72 6.42 3.82
N VAL A 324 -4.27 7.62 3.62
CA VAL A 324 -3.85 8.58 2.58
C VAL A 324 -2.98 9.69 3.20
N PRO A 325 -1.84 10.05 2.61
CA PRO A 325 -0.92 10.99 3.25
C PRO A 325 -1.51 12.40 3.26
N ILE A 326 -1.40 13.06 4.41
CA ILE A 326 -1.54 14.52 4.46
C ILE A 326 -0.13 15.08 4.24
N GLY A 327 0.21 15.36 2.98
CA GLY A 327 1.60 15.55 2.53
C GLY A 327 2.43 16.54 3.38
N THR A 328 1.84 17.66 3.81
CA THR A 328 2.52 18.62 4.70
C THR A 328 2.75 18.05 6.10
N ARG A 329 1.75 17.43 6.72
CA ARG A 329 1.89 16.82 8.05
C ARG A 329 2.89 15.66 8.05
N LEU A 330 2.91 14.87 6.99
CA LEU A 330 3.89 13.79 6.83
C LEU A 330 5.31 14.34 6.73
N LEU A 331 5.51 15.38 5.91
CA LEU A 331 6.80 16.05 5.78
C LEU A 331 7.27 16.62 7.12
N ASP A 332 6.41 17.37 7.82
CA ASP A 332 6.72 17.98 9.12
C ASP A 332 7.09 16.91 10.16
N ALA A 333 6.33 15.82 10.21
CA ALA A 333 6.58 14.70 11.13
C ALA A 333 7.94 14.03 10.86
N ILE A 334 8.29 13.80 9.58
CA ILE A 334 9.58 13.20 9.20
C ILE A 334 10.74 14.12 9.57
N VAL A 335 10.65 15.42 9.27
CA VAL A 335 11.70 16.39 9.57
C VAL A 335 11.89 16.53 11.09
N ALA A 336 10.78 16.65 11.84
CA ALA A 336 10.83 16.73 13.30
C ALA A 336 11.49 15.48 13.92
N HIS A 337 11.12 14.29 13.44
CA HIS A 337 11.73 13.03 13.89
C HIS A 337 13.23 12.98 13.57
N GLY A 338 13.64 13.41 12.38
CA GLY A 338 15.05 13.44 12.01
C GLY A 338 15.90 14.36 12.88
N HIS A 339 15.36 15.52 13.30
CA HIS A 339 16.03 16.41 14.26
C HIS A 339 16.12 15.80 15.67
N ASP A 340 15.06 15.12 16.13
CA ASP A 340 15.07 14.42 17.42
C ASP A 340 16.15 13.33 17.47
N LEU A 341 16.27 12.51 16.43
CA LEU A 341 17.32 11.49 16.34
C LEU A 341 18.73 12.09 16.41
N ARG A 342 18.97 13.21 15.73
CA ARG A 342 20.25 13.92 15.79
C ARG A 342 20.58 14.44 17.18
N ARG A 343 19.58 15.05 17.84
CA ARG A 343 19.74 15.54 19.20
C ARG A 343 20.09 14.40 20.17
N ARG A 344 19.35 13.29 20.14
CA ARG A 344 19.61 12.13 21.00
C ARG A 344 21.00 11.53 20.75
N ALA A 345 21.44 11.48 19.50
CA ALA A 345 22.79 11.01 19.16
C ALA A 345 23.89 11.94 19.72
N ALA A 346 23.69 13.26 19.66
CA ALA A 346 24.62 14.22 20.25
C ALA A 346 24.65 14.14 21.78
N GLU A 347 23.50 13.96 22.43
CA GLU A 347 23.40 13.75 23.88
C GLU A 347 24.10 12.47 24.32
N ALA A 348 23.91 11.35 23.61
CA ALA A 348 24.57 10.09 23.91
C ALA A 348 26.10 10.18 23.76
N ALA A 349 26.59 10.88 22.74
CA ALA A 349 28.02 11.11 22.54
C ALA A 349 28.63 11.95 23.67
N ALA A 350 27.92 12.98 24.15
CA ALA A 350 28.38 13.83 25.26
C ALA A 350 28.46 13.08 26.60
N VAL A 351 27.57 12.12 26.84
CA VAL A 351 27.61 11.27 28.05
C VAL A 351 28.78 10.27 27.98
N GLY A 352 29.02 9.67 26.81
CA GLY A 352 30.14 8.72 26.62
C GLY A 352 31.53 9.34 26.75
N GLU A 353 31.69 10.63 26.45
CA GLU A 353 32.95 11.36 26.68
C GLU A 353 33.16 11.75 28.16
N GLY A 354 32.10 11.78 28.97
CA GLY A 354 32.14 12.14 30.39
C GLY A 354 32.54 10.99 31.33
N GLU A 355 32.29 9.74 30.96
CA GLU A 355 32.65 8.55 31.76
C GLU A 355 34.10 8.08 31.55
N GLY A 356 34.83 8.72 30.63
CA GLY A 356 36.23 8.41 30.29
C GLY A 356 37.28 9.38 30.86
N ARG A 357 36.95 10.23 31.83
CA ARG A 357 37.88 11.19 32.45
C ARG A 357 38.14 10.93 33.92
#